data_AF-A0A9Q6AC49-F1
#
_entry.id   AF-A0A9Q6AC49-F1
#
_cell.length_a   1.000
_cell.length_b   1.000
_cell.length_c   1.000
_cell.angle_alpha   90.00
_cell.angle_beta   90.00
_cell.angle_gamma   90.00
#
_symmetry.space_group_name_H-M   'P 1'
#
loop_
_entity.id
_entity.type
_entity.pdbx_description
1 polymer ?
#
loop_
_entity_poly.entity_id
_entity_poly.type
_entity_poly.pdbx_seq_one_letter_code
_entity_poly.pdbx_strand_id
1 'polypeptide(L)'
;MFTTYNEYDLLELFESEPISVSSDPLAEVFMYSIQDMKGFKLILTMDVYALECNLSLAFNELLVFESKFINVTQLKRCNSELFIYIHNEPKVKVIFKKQLGIIFINDRYECKDIRN
;
A
#
# COMPACT_ATOMS: atom_id res chain seq x y z
N MET A 1 8.75 17.70 1.44
CA MET A 1 7.95 16.75 2.24
C MET A 1 7.83 15.48 1.42
N PHE A 2 7.90 14.31 2.04
CA PHE A 2 7.85 13.03 1.33
C PHE A 2 7.04 12.02 2.13
N THR A 3 6.51 11.01 1.44
CA THR A 3 5.77 9.91 2.05
C THR A 3 6.72 9.08 2.92
N THR A 4 6.44 8.94 4.21
CA THR A 4 7.27 8.11 5.10
C THR A 4 6.83 6.64 5.03
N TYR A 5 7.76 5.72 4.88
CA TYR A 5 7.50 4.28 4.85
C TYR A 5 8.76 3.49 5.26
N ASN A 6 8.60 2.19 5.50
CA ASN A 6 9.71 1.27 5.75
C ASN A 6 9.74 0.24 4.61
N GLU A 7 10.84 0.22 3.85
CA GLU A 7 11.01 -0.66 2.69
C GLU A 7 10.93 -2.15 3.07
N TYR A 8 11.48 -2.55 4.22
CA TYR A 8 11.45 -3.94 4.68
C TYR A 8 10.03 -4.37 5.08
N ASP A 9 9.23 -3.45 5.63
CA ASP A 9 7.84 -3.74 5.95
C ASP A 9 7.00 -3.97 4.68
N LEU A 10 7.25 -3.19 3.62
CA LEU A 10 6.57 -3.38 2.34
C LEU A 10 7.06 -4.66 1.64
N LEU A 11 8.36 -4.93 1.65
CA LEU A 11 8.93 -6.18 1.14
C LEU A 11 8.28 -7.40 1.81
N GLU A 12 8.16 -7.41 3.14
CA GLU A 12 7.52 -8.51 3.86
C GLU A 12 6.03 -8.66 3.59
N LEU A 13 5.29 -7.54 3.41
CA LEU A 13 3.85 -7.59 3.14
C LEU A 13 3.54 -8.04 1.71
N PHE A 14 4.33 -7.59 0.73
CA PHE A 14 4.15 -7.90 -0.69
C PHE A 14 4.94 -9.13 -1.15
N GLU A 15 5.79 -9.70 -0.27
CA GLU A 15 6.66 -10.84 -0.55
C GLU A 15 7.52 -10.65 -1.81
N SER A 16 7.83 -9.39 -2.14
CA SER A 16 8.55 -9.01 -3.36
C SER A 16 9.21 -7.64 -3.23
N GLU A 17 10.35 -7.51 -3.90
CA GLU A 17 11.04 -6.23 -4.07
C GLU A 17 10.22 -5.29 -4.97
N PRO A 18 10.27 -3.97 -4.73
CA PRO A 18 9.61 -3.01 -5.61
C PRO A 18 10.28 -2.95 -6.97
N ILE A 19 9.49 -2.65 -7.99
CA ILE A 19 9.99 -2.22 -9.30
C ILE A 19 10.01 -0.69 -9.32
N SER A 20 11.14 -0.09 -9.68
CA SER A 20 11.18 1.33 -10.03
C SER A 20 10.50 1.54 -11.38
N VAL A 21 9.48 2.38 -11.43
CA VAL A 21 8.65 2.61 -12.64
C VAL A 21 8.89 3.97 -13.30
N SER A 22 9.85 4.74 -12.79
CA SER A 22 10.27 6.01 -13.41
C SER A 22 11.55 5.82 -14.24
N SER A 23 11.63 6.51 -15.38
CA SER A 23 12.87 6.66 -16.15
C SER A 23 13.83 7.67 -15.53
N ASP A 24 13.34 8.52 -14.63
CA ASP A 24 14.17 9.45 -13.87
C ASP A 24 14.71 8.74 -12.62
N PRO A 25 16.03 8.52 -12.51
CA PRO A 25 16.63 7.85 -11.36
C PRO A 25 16.51 8.63 -10.04
N LEU A 26 16.15 9.92 -10.10
CA LEU A 26 15.86 10.74 -8.93
C LEU A 26 14.39 10.66 -8.49
N ALA A 27 13.52 10.10 -9.34
CA ALA A 27 12.12 9.93 -9.01
C ALA A 27 11.94 8.63 -8.21
N GLU A 28 11.57 8.77 -6.95
CA GLU A 28 11.24 7.64 -6.07
C GLU A 28 9.80 7.16 -6.32
N VAL A 29 9.61 6.54 -7.49
CA VAL A 29 8.33 5.94 -7.91
C VAL A 29 8.46 4.43 -7.91
N PHE A 30 7.78 3.78 -6.99
CA PHE A 30 7.88 2.34 -6.74
C PHE A 30 6.56 1.64 -7.00
N MET A 31 6.63 0.42 -7.52
CA MET A 31 5.49 -0.48 -7.65
C MET A 31 5.76 -1.78 -6.89
N TYR A 32 4.85 -2.11 -5.97
CA TYR A 32 4.79 -3.39 -5.27
C TYR A 32 3.59 -4.19 -5.77
N SER A 33 3.71 -5.51 -5.85
CA SER A 33 2.58 -6.36 -6.23
C SER A 33 2.62 -7.72 -5.55
N ILE A 34 1.46 -8.23 -5.17
CA ILE A 34 1.29 -9.58 -4.66
C ILE A 34 0.10 -10.24 -5.35
N GLN A 35 0.20 -11.54 -5.60
CA GLN A 35 -0.88 -12.35 -6.15
C GLN A 35 -1.14 -13.54 -5.23
N ASP A 36 -2.40 -13.74 -4.85
CA ASP A 36 -2.81 -14.90 -4.08
C ASP A 36 -3.11 -16.12 -4.98
N MET A 37 -3.20 -17.30 -4.37
CA MET A 37 -3.48 -18.56 -5.08
C MET A 37 -4.91 -18.63 -5.66
N LYS A 38 -5.79 -17.69 -5.31
CA LYS A 38 -7.17 -17.64 -5.82
C LYS A 38 -7.28 -16.77 -7.08
N GLY A 39 -6.21 -16.10 -7.47
CA GLY A 39 -6.17 -15.24 -8.66
C GLY A 39 -6.41 -13.76 -8.37
N PHE A 40 -6.47 -13.35 -7.10
CA PHE A 40 -6.46 -11.93 -6.76
C PHE A 40 -5.04 -11.37 -6.84
N LYS A 41 -4.88 -10.22 -7.47
CA LYS A 41 -3.63 -9.48 -7.56
C LYS A 41 -3.83 -8.08 -7.02
N LEU A 42 -3.05 -7.72 -6.01
CA LEU A 42 -3.01 -6.37 -5.44
C LEU A 42 -1.75 -5.67 -5.92
N ILE A 43 -1.89 -4.44 -6.40
CA ILE A 43 -0.78 -3.61 -6.85
C ILE A 43 -0.84 -2.27 -6.11
N LEU A 44 0.28 -1.87 -5.55
CA LEU A 44 0.50 -0.55 -4.96
C LEU A 44 1.56 0.17 -5.81
N THR A 45 1.21 1.33 -6.34
CA THR A 45 2.19 2.26 -6.93
C THR A 45 2.29 3.49 -6.03
N MET A 46 3.48 3.96 -5.72
CA MET A 46 3.69 5.13 -4.89
C MET A 46 4.70 6.07 -5.52
N ASP A 47 4.41 7.36 -5.48
CA ASP A 47 5.35 8.44 -5.75
C ASP A 47 5.65 9.13 -4.42
N VAL A 48 6.86 8.90 -3.92
CA VAL A 48 7.30 9.34 -2.58
C VAL A 48 7.31 10.86 -2.48
N TYR A 49 7.70 11.56 -3.55
CA TYR A 49 7.86 13.01 -3.54
C TYR A 49 6.58 13.74 -3.93
N ALA A 50 5.74 13.15 -4.80
CA ALA A 50 4.43 13.71 -5.13
C ALA A 50 3.39 13.50 -4.03
N LEU A 51 3.69 12.69 -3.00
CA LEU A 51 2.75 12.32 -1.93
C LEU A 51 1.50 11.61 -2.48
N GLU A 52 1.69 10.77 -3.49
CA GLU A 52 0.61 10.05 -4.18
C GLU A 52 0.81 8.54 -4.05
N CYS A 53 -0.30 7.81 -3.96
CA CYS A 53 -0.28 6.37 -4.23
C CYS A 53 -1.51 5.94 -5.02
N ASN A 54 -1.36 4.91 -5.83
CA ASN A 54 -2.46 4.19 -6.48
C ASN A 54 -2.53 2.78 -5.90
N LEU A 55 -3.74 2.33 -5.60
CA LEU A 55 -3.99 0.97 -5.14
C LEU A 55 -5.00 0.32 -6.07
N SER A 56 -4.63 -0.81 -6.66
CA SER A 56 -5.51 -1.59 -7.50
C SER A 56 -5.60 -3.05 -7.05
N LEU A 57 -6.78 -3.62 -7.21
CA LEU A 57 -7.07 -5.03 -6.95
C LEU A 57 -7.72 -5.60 -8.21
N ALA A 58 -7.12 -6.66 -8.74
CA ALA A 58 -7.63 -7.40 -9.88
C ALA A 58 -7.94 -8.84 -9.47
N PHE A 59 -8.83 -9.49 -10.23
CA PHE A 59 -9.12 -10.92 -10.14
C PHE A 59 -9.00 -11.53 -11.54
N ASN A 60 -8.04 -12.44 -11.73
CA ASN A 60 -7.74 -13.04 -13.04
C ASN A 60 -7.59 -11.97 -14.15
N GLU A 61 -6.75 -10.96 -13.89
CA GLU A 61 -6.51 -9.80 -14.77
C GLU A 61 -7.69 -8.84 -14.98
N LEU A 62 -8.87 -9.12 -14.40
CA LEU A 62 -10.00 -8.19 -14.42
C LEU A 62 -9.88 -7.21 -13.25
N LEU A 63 -9.84 -5.91 -13.54
CA LEU A 63 -9.82 -4.86 -12.53
C LEU A 63 -11.11 -4.89 -11.70
N VAL A 64 -11.00 -5.15 -10.41
CA VAL A 64 -12.12 -5.16 -9.45
C VAL A 64 -12.21 -3.82 -8.73
N PHE A 65 -11.07 -3.19 -8.47
CA PHE A 65 -10.98 -1.93 -7.76
C PHE A 65 -9.72 -1.17 -8.18
N GLU A 66 -9.83 0.15 -8.27
CA GLU A 66 -8.71 1.07 -8.41
C GLU A 66 -9.02 2.38 -7.68
N SER A 67 -8.03 2.94 -6.97
CA SER A 67 -8.16 4.25 -6.36
C SER A 67 -6.82 4.94 -6.22
N LYS A 68 -6.79 6.20 -6.67
CA LYS A 68 -5.69 7.12 -6.48
C LYS A 68 -5.90 7.95 -5.21
N PHE A 69 -4.86 8.03 -4.39
CA PHE A 69 -4.77 8.82 -3.18
C PHE A 69 -3.72 9.92 -3.34
N ILE A 70 -4.06 11.12 -2.87
CA ILE A 70 -3.18 12.29 -2.85
C ILE A 70 -2.96 12.72 -1.40
N ASN A 71 -1.90 13.48 -1.14
CA ASN A 71 -1.49 13.90 0.20
C ASN A 71 -1.26 12.71 1.15
N VAL A 72 -0.71 11.63 0.61
CA VAL A 72 -0.28 10.46 1.36
C VAL A 72 0.94 10.83 2.17
N THR A 73 0.83 10.77 3.49
CA THR A 73 1.93 11.19 4.38
C THR A 73 2.72 10.01 4.93
N GLN A 74 2.07 8.85 5.08
CA GLN A 74 2.70 7.67 5.64
C GLN A 74 2.07 6.37 5.11
N LEU A 75 2.92 5.39 4.84
CA LEU A 75 2.56 3.97 4.74
C LEU A 75 3.12 3.27 5.97
N LYS A 76 2.26 2.66 6.77
CA LYS A 76 2.66 2.02 8.04
C LYS A 76 2.09 0.61 8.12
N ARG A 77 2.97 -0.36 8.35
CA ARG A 77 2.55 -1.72 8.67
C ARG A 77 2.04 -1.81 10.11
N CYS A 78 0.99 -2.59 10.30
CA CYS A 78 0.49 -3.02 11.60
C CYS A 78 0.20 -4.52 11.50
N ASN A 79 1.01 -5.37 12.13
CA ASN A 79 0.95 -6.82 11.95
C ASN A 79 1.07 -7.23 10.46
N SER A 80 0.03 -7.84 9.89
CA SER A 80 -0.04 -8.25 8.48
C SER A 80 -0.99 -7.37 7.65
N GLU A 81 -1.14 -6.13 8.06
CA GLU A 81 -1.98 -5.12 7.42
C GLU A 81 -1.12 -3.90 7.10
N LEU A 82 -1.45 -3.20 6.01
CA LEU A 82 -0.86 -1.91 5.65
C LEU A 82 -1.89 -0.82 5.88
N PHE A 83 -1.48 0.26 6.53
CA PHE A 83 -2.28 1.48 6.68
C PHE A 83 -1.69 2.59 5.81
N ILE A 84 -2.55 3.23 5.03
CA ILE A 84 -2.21 4.43 4.24
C ILE A 84 -2.82 5.63 4.95
N TYR A 85 -1.96 6.57 5.33
CA TYR A 85 -2.32 7.80 6.00
C TYR A 85 -2.40 8.92 4.97
N ILE A 86 -3.52 9.64 4.98
CA ILE A 86 -3.77 10.80 4.15
C ILE A 86 -3.99 11.98 5.09
N HIS A 87 -3.24 13.06 4.91
CA HIS A 87 -3.22 14.19 5.85
C HIS A 87 -2.94 13.76 7.31
N ASN A 88 -2.02 12.81 7.51
CA ASN A 88 -1.66 12.25 8.82
C ASN A 88 -2.79 11.50 9.57
N GLU A 89 -3.88 11.15 8.88
CA GLU A 89 -4.93 10.29 9.41
C GLU A 89 -5.01 8.98 8.64
N PRO A 90 -5.20 7.82 9.31
CA PRO A 90 -5.36 6.54 8.61
C PRO A 90 -6.69 6.56 7.85
N LYS A 91 -6.64 6.42 6.53
CA LYS A 91 -7.84 6.43 5.66
C LYS A 91 -8.09 5.11 4.96
N VAL A 92 -7.03 4.34 4.72
CA VAL A 92 -7.12 3.07 4.00
C VAL A 92 -6.36 2.01 4.75
N LYS A 93 -6.94 0.82 4.83
CA LYS A 93 -6.31 -0.38 5.34
C LYS A 93 -6.30 -1.46 4.27
N VAL A 94 -5.15 -2.08 4.07
CA VAL A 94 -4.94 -3.17 3.11
C VAL A 94 -4.68 -4.46 3.87
N ILE A 95 -5.40 -5.51 3.49
CA ILE A 95 -5.37 -6.84 4.11
C ILE A 95 -4.63 -7.80 3.21
N PHE A 96 -3.66 -8.53 3.76
CA PHE A 96 -2.84 -9.51 3.03
C PHE A 96 -3.13 -10.97 3.41
N LYS A 97 -3.72 -11.23 4.60
CA LYS A 97 -3.99 -12.60 5.08
C LYS A 97 -5.41 -13.08 4.79
N LYS A 98 -5.56 -14.39 4.52
CA LYS A 98 -6.80 -15.12 4.13
C LYS A 98 -7.36 -14.75 2.75
N GLN A 99 -7.38 -13.46 2.43
CA GLN A 99 -7.73 -12.88 1.13
C GLN A 99 -7.12 -11.49 1.01
N LEU A 100 -6.84 -11.04 -0.21
CA LEU A 100 -6.48 -9.65 -0.47
C LEU A 100 -7.73 -8.76 -0.31
N GLY A 101 -7.58 -7.61 0.33
CA GLY A 101 -8.71 -6.72 0.59
C GLY A 101 -8.32 -5.29 0.90
N ILE A 102 -9.25 -4.37 0.68
CA ILE A 102 -9.08 -2.93 0.87
C ILE A 102 -10.28 -2.43 1.68
N ILE A 103 -10.01 -1.67 2.74
CA ILE A 103 -11.02 -1.14 3.65
C ILE A 103 -10.79 0.37 3.80
N PHE A 104 -11.84 1.17 3.55
CA PHE A 104 -11.85 2.59 3.87
C PHE A 104 -12.22 2.79 5.34
N ILE A 105 -11.43 3.60 6.04
CA ILE A 105 -11.57 3.88 7.46
C ILE A 105 -12.41 5.15 7.62
N ASN A 106 -13.60 5.01 8.21
CA ASN A 106 -14.52 6.12 8.48
C ASN A 106 -14.49 6.63 9.93
N ASP A 107 -13.90 5.87 10.87
CA ASP A 107 -13.78 6.22 12.29
C ASP A 107 -12.33 6.16 12.75
N ARG A 108 -11.99 6.76 13.91
CA ARG A 108 -10.63 6.75 14.45
C ARG A 108 -10.13 5.33 14.73
N TYR A 109 -9.36 4.76 13.81
CA TYR A 109 -8.58 3.54 14.01
C TYR A 109 -7.21 3.90 14.57
N GLU A 110 -6.83 3.29 15.69
CA GLU A 110 -5.45 3.34 16.21
C GLU A 110 -4.78 1.98 15.98
N CYS A 111 -3.67 1.97 15.24
CA CYS A 111 -2.81 0.79 15.16
C CYS A 111 -2.18 0.54 16.54
N LYS A 112 -2.64 -0.52 17.22
CA LYS A 112 -2.01 -1.04 18.43
C LYS A 112 -1.00 -2.10 18.00
N ASP A 113 0.26 -1.70 17.93
CA ASP A 113 1.37 -2.64 17.74
C ASP A 113 1.46 -3.50 19.02
N ILE A 114 1.00 -4.75 18.95
CA ILE A 114 1.17 -5.71 20.05
C ILE A 114 2.56 -6.31 19.88
N ARG A 115 3.59 -5.51 20.16
CA ARG A 115 4.94 -6.05 20.39
C ARG A 115 5.04 -6.33 21.89
N ASN A 116 4.88 -7.61 22.24
CA ASN A 116 5.39 -8.14 23.52
C ASN A 116 6.91 -8.31 23.42
#